data_AF-A0A818M2V2-F1
#
_entry.id   AF-A0A818M2V2-F1
#
_cell.length_a   1.000
_cell.length_b   1.000
_cell.length_c   1.000
_cell.angle_alpha   90.00
_cell.angle_beta   90.00
_cell.angle_gamma   90.00
#
_symmetry.space_group_name_H-M   'P 1'
#
loop_
_entity.id
_entity.type
_entity.pdbx_description
1 polymer ?
#
loop_
_entity_poly.entity_id
_entity_poly.type
_entity_poly.pdbx_seq_one_letter_code
_entity_poly.pdbx_strand_id
1 'polypeptide(L)'
;MHATRATLTYIPDTVLSSIILSTIDNRSKLIQHDENGRIFLDFPPVLFKHALEQLRRWKNRGNMSADREILPPSWHVKNEFDEMLVSLGLAKYKQNLPIECTIYNVSDDATRRIGTGGGMLCDRDLVGWTRFIDRAGNTIVRQAPAIGCGGQKSGWLQGTYPTEPWTTTLSTLCYTDEMRTPCRASIPIRTTHCGNFLVFKLRSPPFCPARVCTDDYNLN
;
A
#
# COMPACT_ATOMS: atom_id res chain seq x y z
N MET A 1 31.16 -5.02 -1.55
CA MET A 1 30.90 -4.37 -2.87
C MET A 1 31.17 -2.88 -2.73
N HIS A 2 31.94 -2.26 -3.63
CA HIS A 2 32.20 -0.82 -3.58
C HIS A 2 31.41 -0.11 -4.66
N ALA A 3 30.62 0.91 -4.30
CA ALA A 3 29.90 1.81 -5.21
C ALA A 3 30.34 3.25 -4.96
N THR A 4 30.36 4.07 -6.01
CA THR A 4 30.75 5.49 -5.86
C THR A 4 29.54 6.32 -5.46
N ARG A 5 29.77 7.38 -4.66
CA ARG A 5 28.73 8.38 -4.33
C ARG A 5 27.99 8.86 -5.57
N ALA A 6 28.73 9.19 -6.63
CA ALA A 6 28.18 9.64 -7.90
C ALA A 6 27.32 8.61 -8.66
N THR A 7 27.45 7.30 -8.38
CA THR A 7 26.53 6.28 -8.90
C THR A 7 25.23 6.26 -8.11
N LEU A 8 25.34 6.32 -6.78
CA LEU A 8 24.21 6.21 -5.86
C LEU A 8 23.33 7.47 -5.87
N THR A 9 23.89 8.61 -6.27
CA THR A 9 23.17 9.88 -6.43
C THR A 9 22.88 10.20 -7.90
N TYR A 10 23.01 9.24 -8.81
CA TYR A 10 22.84 9.50 -10.25
C TYR A 10 21.39 9.89 -10.60
N ILE A 11 20.40 9.25 -9.96
CA ILE A 11 19.00 9.68 -10.01
C ILE A 11 18.75 10.54 -8.75
N PRO A 12 18.49 11.86 -8.90
CA PRO A 12 18.23 12.74 -7.77
C PRO A 12 16.85 12.46 -7.15
N ASP A 13 16.62 12.99 -5.95
CA ASP A 13 15.32 12.95 -5.24
C ASP A 13 14.76 11.53 -5.00
N THR A 14 15.63 10.53 -5.02
CA THR A 14 15.31 9.15 -4.64
C THR A 14 15.60 8.94 -3.16
N VAL A 15 15.05 7.87 -2.58
CA VAL A 15 15.41 7.50 -1.20
C VAL A 15 16.89 7.14 -1.15
N LEU A 16 17.40 6.39 -2.14
CA LEU A 16 18.81 6.04 -2.23
C LEU A 16 19.72 7.28 -2.31
N SER A 17 19.42 8.26 -3.17
CA SER A 17 20.24 9.47 -3.28
C SER A 17 20.21 10.28 -1.99
N SER A 18 19.04 10.37 -1.34
CA SER A 18 18.88 11.15 -0.12
C SER A 18 19.54 10.51 1.10
N ILE A 19 19.58 9.17 1.17
CA ILE A 19 20.36 8.42 2.17
C ILE A 19 21.85 8.78 2.06
N ILE A 20 22.38 8.78 0.83
CA ILE A 20 23.80 9.01 0.57
C ILE A 20 24.20 10.49 0.71
N LEU A 21 23.26 11.40 0.49
CA LEU A 21 23.45 12.83 0.73
C LEU A 21 23.16 13.24 2.17
N SER A 22 22.70 12.31 3.02
CA SER A 22 22.28 12.56 4.40
C SER A 22 21.19 13.64 4.51
N THR A 23 20.28 13.67 3.53
CA THR A 23 19.18 14.64 3.44
C THR A 23 17.82 14.06 3.85
N ILE A 24 17.76 12.79 4.26
CA ILE A 24 16.57 12.17 4.87
C ILE A 24 16.56 12.42 6.37
N ASP A 25 15.38 12.77 6.90
CA ASP A 25 15.11 12.84 8.33
C ASP A 25 15.26 11.44 8.99
N ASN A 26 15.96 11.35 10.13
CA ASN A 26 16.38 10.12 10.82
C ASN A 26 15.22 9.22 11.32
N ARG A 27 13.97 9.55 10.99
CA ARG A 27 12.76 8.80 11.36
C ARG A 27 12.32 7.76 10.31
N SER A 28 13.06 7.63 9.21
CA SER A 28 12.83 6.61 8.19
C SER A 28 13.16 5.21 8.72
N LYS A 29 12.15 4.32 8.82
CA LYS A 29 12.32 2.89 9.18
C LYS A 29 13.23 2.11 8.20
N LEU A 30 13.59 2.70 7.07
CA LEU A 30 14.40 2.08 6.02
C LEU A 30 15.92 2.18 6.29
N ILE A 31 16.35 3.08 7.18
CA ILE A 31 17.75 3.33 7.48
C ILE A 31 18.08 2.65 8.80
N GLN A 32 18.68 1.47 8.71
CA GLN A 32 19.29 0.80 9.85
C GLN A 32 20.79 1.11 9.86
N HIS A 33 21.41 1.03 11.03
CA HIS A 33 22.86 1.15 11.16
C HIS A 33 23.42 -0.17 11.67
N ASP A 34 24.55 -0.60 11.12
CA ASP A 34 25.32 -1.69 11.72
C ASP A 34 26.00 -1.24 13.02
N GLU A 35 26.63 -2.19 13.70
CA GLU A 35 27.41 -1.96 14.94
C GLU A 35 28.55 -0.93 14.78
N ASN A 36 28.94 -0.62 13.54
CA ASN A 36 29.98 0.33 13.19
C ASN A 36 29.41 1.68 12.69
N GLY A 37 28.10 1.90 12.81
CA GLY A 37 27.43 3.12 12.38
C GLY A 37 27.31 3.27 10.86
N ARG A 38 27.51 2.20 10.09
CA ARG A 38 27.33 2.22 8.63
C ARG A 38 25.88 1.95 8.28
N ILE A 39 25.43 2.55 7.18
CA ILE A 39 24.07 2.38 6.67
C ILE A 39 23.88 0.93 6.23
N PHE A 40 22.89 0.27 6.82
CA PHE A 40 22.44 -1.07 6.47
C PHE A 40 21.11 -0.96 5.71
N LEU A 41 21.11 -1.48 4.48
CA LEU A 41 19.92 -1.62 3.65
C LEU A 41 19.53 -3.09 3.64
N ASP A 42 18.37 -3.39 4.22
CA ASP A 42 17.87 -4.77 4.35
C ASP A 42 17.20 -5.24 3.04
N PHE A 43 18.02 -5.43 2.01
CA PHE A 43 17.60 -5.94 0.71
C PHE A 43 18.50 -7.09 0.25
N PRO A 44 18.00 -8.01 -0.60
CA PRO A 44 18.81 -9.06 -1.17
C PRO A 44 20.03 -8.49 -1.90
N PRO A 45 21.27 -8.86 -1.51
CA PRO A 45 22.49 -8.21 -2.01
C PRO A 45 22.69 -8.44 -3.51
N VAL A 46 22.17 -9.54 -4.06
CA VAL A 46 22.23 -9.87 -5.50
C VAL A 46 21.33 -8.95 -6.32
N LEU A 47 20.13 -8.66 -5.83
CA LEU A 47 19.19 -7.76 -6.50
C LEU A 47 19.72 -6.32 -6.44
N PHE A 48 20.18 -5.88 -5.28
CA PHE A 48 20.77 -4.55 -5.13
C PHE A 48 22.00 -4.37 -6.02
N LYS A 49 22.87 -5.39 -6.12
CA LYS A 49 23.99 -5.42 -7.08
C LYS A 49 23.53 -5.12 -8.50
N HIS A 50 22.48 -5.81 -8.92
CA HIS A 50 21.98 -5.74 -10.29
C HIS A 50 21.46 -4.34 -10.63
N ALA A 51 20.70 -3.72 -9.72
CA ALA A 51 20.23 -2.34 -9.87
C ALA A 51 21.40 -1.35 -9.94
N LEU A 52 22.41 -1.49 -9.06
CA LEU A 52 23.60 -0.64 -9.06
C LEU A 52 24.40 -0.72 -10.37
N GLU A 53 24.51 -1.91 -10.97
CA GLU A 53 25.21 -2.08 -12.24
C GLU A 53 24.52 -1.35 -13.39
N GLN A 54 23.18 -1.33 -13.41
CA GLN A 54 22.41 -0.57 -14.39
C GLN A 54 22.60 0.93 -14.21
N LEU A 55 22.55 1.44 -12.98
CA LEU A 55 22.83 2.85 -12.66
C LEU A 55 24.23 3.28 -13.11
N ARG A 56 25.25 2.43 -12.89
CA ARG A 56 26.62 2.68 -13.38
C ARG A 56 26.68 2.80 -14.90
N ARG A 57 26.01 1.89 -15.61
CA ARG A 57 25.97 1.90 -17.08
C ARG A 57 25.28 3.17 -17.60
N TRP A 58 24.21 3.61 -16.97
CA TRP A 58 23.51 4.84 -17.38
C TRP A 58 24.37 6.08 -17.14
N LYS A 59 24.96 6.19 -15.95
CA LYS A 59 25.92 7.25 -15.62
C LYS A 59 27.04 7.35 -16.65
N ASN A 60 27.70 6.24 -16.94
CA ASN A 60 28.85 6.22 -17.85
C ASN A 60 28.46 6.55 -19.31
N ARG A 61 27.21 6.32 -19.69
CA ARG A 61 26.69 6.64 -21.03
C ARG A 61 26.23 8.10 -21.18
N GLY A 62 26.15 8.87 -20.08
CA GLY A 62 25.74 10.27 -20.09
C GLY A 62 24.32 10.53 -20.60
N ASN A 63 23.50 9.49 -20.76
CA ASN A 63 22.22 9.58 -21.44
C ASN A 63 21.10 9.19 -20.49
N MET A 64 20.51 10.21 -19.87
CA MET A 64 19.37 10.10 -18.96
C MET A 64 18.10 10.06 -19.82
N SER A 65 17.83 8.92 -20.46
CA SER A 65 16.51 8.73 -21.09
C SER A 65 15.50 8.54 -19.97
N ALA A 66 14.49 9.43 -19.92
CA ALA A 66 13.37 9.41 -18.99
C ALA A 66 12.57 8.09 -19.02
N ASP A 67 12.81 7.24 -20.02
CA ASP A 67 12.08 6.00 -20.22
C ASP A 67 12.75 4.76 -19.66
N ARG A 68 14.01 4.84 -19.20
CA ARG A 68 14.73 3.65 -18.77
C ARG A 68 14.21 3.15 -17.43
N GLU A 69 13.63 1.97 -17.46
CA GLU A 69 13.29 1.16 -16.30
C GLU A 69 14.52 0.33 -15.88
N ILE A 70 14.75 0.21 -14.57
CA ILE A 70 15.74 -0.73 -14.06
C ILE A 70 15.08 -2.12 -14.10
N LEU A 71 15.64 -3.03 -14.88
CA LEU A 71 15.05 -4.35 -15.12
C LEU A 71 15.54 -5.39 -14.13
N PRO A 72 14.72 -6.39 -13.76
CA PRO A 72 15.15 -7.46 -12.86
C PRO A 72 16.14 -8.42 -13.57
N PRO A 73 16.96 -9.18 -12.82
CA PRO A 73 17.86 -10.18 -13.40
C PRO A 73 17.10 -11.38 -14.01
N SER A 74 15.90 -11.69 -13.53
CA SER A 74 14.96 -12.61 -14.17
C SER A 74 13.51 -12.29 -13.76
N TRP A 75 12.54 -12.77 -14.53
CA TRP A 75 11.12 -12.56 -14.22
C TRP A 75 10.65 -13.23 -12.92
N HIS A 76 11.29 -14.31 -12.49
CA HIS A 76 10.93 -15.02 -11.25
C HIS A 76 11.14 -14.20 -9.98
N VAL A 77 12.03 -13.20 -10.04
CA VAL A 77 12.34 -12.31 -8.90
C VAL A 77 11.80 -10.89 -9.12
N LYS A 78 10.88 -10.70 -10.09
CA LYS A 78 10.37 -9.37 -10.46
C LYS A 78 9.75 -8.65 -9.26
N ASN A 79 8.87 -9.32 -8.51
CA ASN A 79 8.15 -8.69 -7.40
C ASN A 79 9.11 -8.20 -6.30
N GLU A 80 10.01 -9.07 -5.85
CA GLU A 80 11.03 -8.74 -4.85
C GLU A 80 11.97 -7.62 -5.34
N PHE A 81 12.33 -7.64 -6.62
CA PHE A 81 13.17 -6.61 -7.24
C PHE A 81 12.44 -5.25 -7.31
N ASP A 82 11.17 -5.25 -7.70
CA ASP A 82 10.35 -4.04 -7.79
C ASP A 82 10.09 -3.42 -6.42
N GLU A 83 9.81 -4.24 -5.40
CA GLU A 83 9.66 -3.79 -4.01
C GLU A 83 10.93 -3.10 -3.50
N MET A 84 12.10 -3.67 -3.80
CA MET A 84 13.39 -3.05 -3.51
C MET A 84 13.53 -1.70 -4.24
N LEU A 85 13.23 -1.64 -5.54
CA LEU A 85 13.32 -0.39 -6.30
C LEU A 85 12.35 0.68 -5.80
N VAL A 86 11.13 0.31 -5.40
CA VAL A 86 10.15 1.23 -4.80
C VAL A 86 10.66 1.78 -3.48
N SER A 87 11.18 0.91 -2.61
CA SER A 87 11.74 1.28 -1.31
C SER A 87 12.93 2.22 -1.45
N LEU A 88 13.79 2.01 -2.46
CA LEU A 88 14.92 2.87 -2.80
C LEU A 88 14.51 4.14 -3.56
N GLY A 89 13.24 4.28 -3.94
CA GLY A 89 12.75 5.36 -4.78
C GLY A 89 13.34 5.39 -6.19
N LEU A 90 13.83 4.24 -6.67
CA LEU A 90 14.43 4.05 -8.00
C LEU A 90 13.42 3.51 -9.03
N ALA A 91 12.27 3.01 -8.57
CA ALA A 91 11.22 2.55 -9.48
C ALA A 91 10.70 3.73 -10.30
N LYS A 92 10.65 3.57 -11.63
CA LYS A 92 10.04 4.54 -12.57
C LYS A 92 8.62 4.90 -12.14
N TYR A 93 7.90 3.93 -11.55
CA TYR A 93 6.55 4.07 -11.03
C TYR A 93 6.38 5.08 -9.89
N LYS A 94 7.44 5.51 -9.19
CA LYS A 94 7.32 6.56 -8.18
C LYS A 94 6.91 7.93 -8.77
N GLN A 95 7.09 8.13 -10.08
CA GLN A 95 6.60 9.33 -10.77
C GLN A 95 5.13 9.23 -11.24
N ASN A 96 4.49 8.05 -11.12
CA ASN A 96 3.10 7.80 -11.55
C ASN A 96 2.30 6.98 -10.51
N LEU A 97 2.65 7.03 -9.23
CA LEU A 97 1.86 6.35 -8.19
C LEU A 97 0.43 6.91 -8.18
N PRO A 98 -0.60 6.05 -8.06
CA PRO A 98 -1.94 6.55 -7.79
C PRO A 98 -1.90 7.45 -6.55
N ILE A 99 -2.44 8.66 -6.64
CA ILE A 99 -2.35 9.67 -5.57
C ILE A 99 -2.97 9.16 -4.26
N GLU A 100 -3.93 8.25 -4.34
CA GLU A 100 -4.53 7.58 -3.19
C GLU A 100 -3.60 6.62 -2.45
N CYS A 101 -2.45 6.26 -3.03
CA CYS A 101 -1.40 5.51 -2.36
C CYS A 101 -0.45 6.41 -1.56
N THR A 102 -0.57 7.73 -1.70
CA THR A 102 0.22 8.73 -0.95
C THR A 102 -0.64 9.59 -0.04
N ILE A 103 -1.88 9.89 -0.43
CA ILE A 103 -2.81 10.72 0.33
C ILE A 103 -4.09 9.93 0.59
N TYR A 104 -4.27 9.53 1.84
CA TYR A 104 -5.41 8.78 2.32
C TYR A 104 -5.67 9.05 3.81
N ASN A 105 -6.90 8.79 4.23
CA ASN A 105 -7.29 8.75 5.63
C ASN A 105 -6.86 7.41 6.24
N VAL A 106 -6.57 7.41 7.54
CA VAL A 106 -6.22 6.22 8.29
C VAL A 106 -7.35 5.87 9.24
N SER A 107 -7.66 4.57 9.35
CA SER A 107 -8.62 4.05 10.31
C SER A 107 -8.03 2.85 11.05
N ASP A 108 -7.83 3.01 12.35
CA ASP A 108 -7.31 2.00 13.29
C ASP A 108 -8.37 1.53 14.32
N ASP A 109 -9.59 2.03 14.19
CA ASP A 109 -10.72 1.73 15.08
C ASP A 109 -11.08 0.23 15.11
N ALA A 110 -10.68 -0.42 16.20
CA ALA A 110 -10.84 -1.84 16.45
C ALA A 110 -12.31 -2.31 16.43
N THR A 111 -13.27 -1.41 16.68
CA THR A 111 -14.68 -1.82 16.82
C THR A 111 -15.30 -2.29 15.52
N ARG A 112 -14.68 -1.96 14.38
CA ARG A 112 -15.14 -2.39 13.04
C ARG A 112 -14.57 -3.75 12.61
N ARG A 113 -13.70 -4.36 13.42
CA ARG A 113 -13.19 -5.70 13.14
C ARG A 113 -14.29 -6.74 13.34
N ILE A 114 -14.32 -7.76 12.49
CA ILE A 114 -15.20 -8.92 12.69
C ILE A 114 -15.00 -9.54 14.07
N GLY A 115 -16.06 -10.09 14.65
CA GLY A 115 -16.07 -10.57 16.04
C GLY A 115 -16.41 -9.48 17.07
N THR A 116 -16.31 -8.20 16.71
CA THR A 116 -16.91 -7.14 17.53
C THR A 116 -18.43 -7.19 17.41
N GLY A 117 -19.12 -7.12 18.55
CA GLY A 117 -20.59 -7.10 18.64
C GLY A 117 -21.25 -5.99 17.79
N GLY A 118 -22.56 -6.09 17.58
CA GLY A 118 -23.33 -5.01 16.97
C GLY A 118 -23.40 -3.77 17.88
N GLY A 119 -23.76 -2.63 17.29
CA GLY A 119 -23.88 -1.36 18.02
C GLY A 119 -24.58 -0.27 17.21
N MET A 120 -24.47 0.97 17.67
CA MET A 120 -25.11 2.14 17.05
C MET A 120 -24.14 3.03 16.28
N LEU A 121 -22.90 2.56 16.04
CA LEU A 121 -21.90 3.33 15.29
C LEU A 121 -22.24 3.35 13.80
N CYS A 122 -21.83 4.42 13.12
CA CYS A 122 -22.06 4.60 11.69
C CYS A 122 -20.86 5.22 10.99
N ASP A 123 -20.51 4.72 9.80
CA ASP A 123 -19.44 5.24 8.96
C ASP A 123 -19.88 6.46 8.11
N ARG A 124 -20.75 7.32 8.67
CA ARG A 124 -21.28 8.52 7.97
C ARG A 124 -20.16 9.45 7.51
N ASP A 125 -19.15 9.64 8.36
CA ASP A 125 -18.04 10.57 8.12
C ASP A 125 -16.79 9.87 7.54
N LEU A 126 -16.85 8.55 7.32
CA LEU A 126 -15.76 7.78 6.74
C LEU A 126 -15.82 7.86 5.20
N VAL A 127 -15.46 9.02 4.66
CA VAL A 127 -15.55 9.33 3.24
C VAL A 127 -14.18 9.60 2.65
N GLY A 128 -13.98 9.19 1.39
CA GLY A 128 -12.72 9.35 0.68
C GLY A 128 -11.82 8.13 0.76
N TRP A 129 -10.59 8.29 0.27
CA TRP A 129 -9.60 7.21 0.28
C TRP A 129 -9.19 6.89 1.70
N THR A 130 -9.39 5.64 2.13
CA THR A 130 -9.13 5.18 3.49
C THR A 130 -8.28 3.92 3.48
N ARG A 131 -7.27 3.88 4.34
CA ARG A 131 -6.46 2.72 4.68
C ARG A 131 -6.83 2.22 6.07
N PHE A 132 -7.09 0.92 6.19
CA PHE A 132 -7.27 0.26 7.48
C PHE A 132 -5.92 -0.25 7.98
N ILE A 133 -5.65 -0.04 9.27
CA ILE A 133 -4.39 -0.47 9.91
C ILE A 133 -4.63 -1.03 11.32
N ASP A 134 -3.58 -1.63 11.87
CA ASP A 134 -3.47 -2.03 13.27
C ASP A 134 -4.68 -2.84 13.76
N ARG A 135 -5.39 -2.36 14.79
CA ARG A 135 -6.46 -3.12 15.45
C ARG A 135 -7.73 -3.23 14.62
N ALA A 136 -7.90 -2.36 13.63
CA ALA A 136 -8.97 -2.50 12.65
C ALA A 136 -8.68 -3.64 11.65
N GLY A 137 -7.45 -4.17 11.60
CA GLY A 137 -7.01 -5.02 10.52
C GLY A 137 -6.65 -4.20 9.28
N ASN A 138 -6.46 -4.86 8.13
CA ASN A 138 -5.85 -4.23 6.95
C ASN A 138 -6.76 -4.18 5.71
N THR A 139 -7.91 -4.86 5.72
CA THR A 139 -8.83 -4.91 4.58
C THR A 139 -10.31 -4.97 4.99
N ILE A 140 -11.20 -4.57 4.08
CA ILE A 140 -12.64 -4.81 4.21
C ILE A 140 -12.91 -6.27 3.86
N VAL A 141 -13.63 -6.99 4.71
CA VAL A 141 -13.94 -8.41 4.48
C VAL A 141 -14.73 -8.62 3.18
N ARG A 142 -14.56 -9.78 2.54
CA ARG A 142 -15.20 -10.11 1.25
C ARG A 142 -16.48 -10.94 1.38
N GLN A 143 -16.82 -11.33 2.61
CA GLN A 143 -18.00 -12.16 2.89
C GLN A 143 -18.94 -11.43 3.84
N ALA A 144 -20.24 -11.72 3.71
CA ALA A 144 -21.27 -11.16 4.56
C ALA A 144 -20.99 -11.50 6.04
N PRO A 145 -20.76 -10.51 6.91
CA PRO A 145 -20.49 -10.76 8.32
C PRO A 145 -21.78 -11.16 9.04
N ALA A 146 -21.68 -12.10 9.98
CA ALA A 146 -22.83 -12.47 10.84
C ALA A 146 -23.14 -11.40 11.91
N ILE A 147 -22.16 -10.56 12.25
CA ILE A 147 -22.23 -9.56 13.33
C ILE A 147 -21.94 -8.16 12.77
N GLY A 148 -22.56 -7.15 13.40
CA GLY A 148 -22.56 -5.74 13.02
C GLY A 148 -21.23 -4.96 13.05
N CYS A 149 -20.16 -5.54 13.59
CA CYS A 149 -18.83 -4.89 13.75
C CYS A 149 -18.94 -3.44 14.26
N GLY A 150 -19.61 -3.24 15.38
CA GLY A 150 -19.89 -1.93 16.00
C GLY A 150 -21.08 -1.18 15.41
N GLY A 151 -21.55 -1.53 14.20
CA GLY A 151 -22.81 -1.06 13.62
C GLY A 151 -23.99 -2.01 13.86
N GLN A 152 -25.19 -1.60 13.47
CA GLN A 152 -26.36 -2.49 13.45
C GLN A 152 -26.42 -3.27 12.13
N LYS A 153 -25.92 -2.66 11.05
CA LYS A 153 -25.86 -3.21 9.69
C LYS A 153 -24.41 -3.37 9.26
N SER A 154 -24.06 -4.56 8.78
CA SER A 154 -22.68 -4.91 8.40
C SER A 154 -22.44 -4.66 6.92
N GLY A 155 -21.35 -3.98 6.61
CA GLY A 155 -20.85 -3.75 5.26
C GLY A 155 -19.70 -4.68 4.90
N TRP A 156 -19.66 -5.19 3.68
CA TRP A 156 -18.54 -5.98 3.15
C TRP A 156 -18.33 -5.71 1.67
N LEU A 157 -17.14 -6.07 1.17
CA LEU A 157 -16.79 -5.95 -0.23
C LEU A 157 -17.37 -7.13 -1.01
N GLN A 158 -18.31 -6.87 -1.90
CA GLN A 158 -18.74 -7.83 -2.91
C GLN A 158 -17.80 -7.72 -4.12
N GLY A 159 -16.85 -8.66 -4.22
CA GLY A 159 -15.88 -8.74 -5.30
C GLY A 159 -14.51 -9.26 -4.84
N THR A 160 -13.51 -9.09 -5.69
CA THR A 160 -12.11 -9.39 -5.38
C THR A 160 -11.33 -8.10 -5.14
N TYR A 161 -10.20 -8.21 -4.43
CA TYR A 161 -9.24 -7.12 -4.39
C TYR A 161 -8.49 -7.04 -5.72
N PRO A 162 -7.99 -5.86 -6.12
CA PRO A 162 -6.99 -5.76 -7.17
C PRO A 162 -5.77 -6.61 -6.81
N THR A 163 -5.32 -7.46 -7.73
CA THR A 163 -4.12 -8.32 -7.54
C THR A 163 -2.86 -7.65 -8.07
N GLU A 164 -3.00 -6.76 -9.05
CA GLU A 164 -1.86 -6.05 -9.64
C GLU A 164 -1.56 -4.78 -8.83
N PRO A 165 -0.31 -4.59 -8.34
CA PRO A 165 0.12 -3.35 -7.73
C PRO A 165 -0.13 -2.12 -8.62
N TRP A 166 -0.47 -1.02 -7.96
CA TRP A 166 -0.70 0.30 -8.53
C TRP A 166 -1.94 0.38 -9.43
N THR A 167 -2.81 -0.63 -9.37
CA THR A 167 -4.06 -0.66 -10.13
C THR A 167 -5.26 -0.33 -9.25
N THR A 168 -6.22 0.37 -9.85
CA THR A 168 -7.51 0.68 -9.24
C THR A 168 -8.61 -0.12 -9.92
N THR A 169 -9.41 -0.83 -9.14
CA THR A 169 -10.58 -1.57 -9.63
C THR A 169 -11.87 -1.01 -9.05
N LEU A 170 -12.96 -1.18 -9.79
CA LEU A 170 -14.30 -0.92 -9.27
C LEU A 170 -14.68 -2.08 -8.34
N SER A 171 -15.21 -1.75 -7.17
CA SER A 171 -15.72 -2.74 -6.23
C SER A 171 -17.09 -2.29 -5.70
N THR A 172 -17.84 -3.20 -5.09
CA THR A 172 -19.15 -2.88 -4.52
C THR A 172 -19.13 -3.16 -3.03
N LEU A 173 -19.54 -2.20 -2.21
CA LEU A 173 -19.90 -2.48 -0.82
C LEU A 173 -21.35 -2.94 -0.77
N CYS A 174 -21.60 -4.10 -0.18
CA CYS A 174 -22.92 -4.58 0.19
C CYS A 174 -23.14 -4.33 1.68
N TYR A 175 -24.38 -4.04 2.06
CA TYR A 175 -24.79 -3.90 3.45
C TYR A 175 -25.97 -4.82 3.77
N THR A 176 -26.00 -5.33 4.99
CA THR A 176 -27.18 -6.04 5.49
C THR A 176 -28.32 -5.08 5.81
N ASP A 177 -29.54 -5.61 5.89
CA ASP A 177 -30.63 -4.95 6.63
C ASP A 177 -30.58 -5.31 8.14
N GLU A 178 -31.59 -4.88 8.89
CA GLU A 178 -31.72 -5.14 10.34
C GLU A 178 -31.99 -6.61 10.66
N MET A 179 -32.54 -7.35 9.70
CA MET A 179 -32.75 -8.80 9.78
C MET A 179 -31.50 -9.58 9.34
N ARG A 180 -30.38 -8.90 9.10
CA ARG A 180 -29.12 -9.45 8.58
C ARG A 180 -29.26 -10.09 7.19
N THR A 181 -30.28 -9.72 6.43
CA THR A 181 -30.40 -10.20 5.05
C THR A 181 -29.23 -9.66 4.22
N PRO A 182 -28.49 -10.52 3.50
CA PRO A 182 -27.32 -10.05 2.77
C PRO A 182 -27.65 -9.08 1.62
N CYS A 183 -26.83 -8.05 1.45
CA CYS A 183 -26.77 -7.13 0.31
C CYS A 183 -28.12 -6.50 -0.04
N ARG A 184 -28.82 -5.98 0.96
CA ARG A 184 -30.08 -5.26 0.79
C ARG A 184 -29.89 -3.86 0.25
N ALA A 185 -28.73 -3.26 0.52
CA ALA A 185 -28.28 -2.07 -0.16
C ALA A 185 -26.82 -2.23 -0.57
N SER A 186 -26.43 -1.51 -1.61
CA SER A 186 -25.07 -1.53 -2.10
C SER A 186 -24.63 -0.17 -2.61
N ILE A 187 -23.31 0.03 -2.64
CA ILE A 187 -22.71 1.28 -3.09
C ILE A 187 -21.45 0.93 -3.90
N PRO A 188 -21.29 1.48 -5.12
CA PRO A 188 -20.04 1.33 -5.85
C PRO A 188 -18.93 2.16 -5.20
N ILE A 189 -17.78 1.52 -5.01
CA ILE A 189 -16.55 2.13 -4.51
C ILE A 189 -15.38 1.82 -5.46
N ARG A 190 -14.20 2.37 -5.16
CA ARG A 190 -12.95 2.01 -5.83
C ARG A 190 -11.98 1.45 -4.81
N THR A 191 -11.18 0.48 -5.24
CA THR A 191 -10.14 -0.15 -4.43
C THR A 191 -8.83 -0.07 -5.20
N THR A 192 -7.77 0.43 -4.58
CA THR A 192 -6.44 0.52 -5.20
C THR A 192 -5.45 -0.37 -4.46
N HIS A 193 -4.66 -1.16 -5.18
CA HIS A 193 -3.52 -1.89 -4.64
C HIS A 193 -2.30 -0.98 -4.61
N CYS A 194 -1.76 -0.68 -3.43
CA CYS A 194 -0.62 0.21 -3.26
C CYS A 194 0.69 -0.55 -3.04
N GLY A 195 0.81 -1.72 -3.65
CA GLY A 195 1.96 -2.62 -3.51
C GLY A 195 1.87 -3.51 -2.27
N ASN A 196 1.85 -2.91 -1.08
CA ASN A 196 1.84 -3.64 0.20
C ASN A 196 0.61 -3.37 1.08
N PHE A 197 -0.34 -2.57 0.59
CA PHE A 197 -1.63 -2.33 1.26
C PHE A 197 -2.71 -1.99 0.25
N LEU A 198 -3.96 -2.05 0.70
CA LEU A 198 -5.12 -1.58 -0.05
C LEU A 198 -5.62 -0.24 0.49
N VAL A 199 -6.14 0.59 -0.40
CA VAL A 199 -6.95 1.77 -0.04
C VAL A 199 -8.32 1.69 -0.70
N PHE A 200 -9.34 2.14 0.02
CA PHE A 200 -10.73 2.07 -0.41
C PHE A 200 -11.31 3.47 -0.51
N LYS A 201 -11.92 3.83 -1.64
CA LYS A 201 -12.63 5.11 -1.82
C LYS A 201 -14.03 5.00 -1.25
N LEU A 202 -14.14 5.22 0.05
CA LEU A 202 -15.38 5.08 0.80
C LEU A 202 -16.33 6.26 0.59
N ARG A 203 -17.61 5.98 0.82
CA ARG A 203 -18.72 6.92 0.74
C ARG A 203 -19.63 6.66 1.95
N SER A 204 -20.38 7.68 2.36
CA SER A 204 -21.37 7.52 3.42
C SER A 204 -22.30 6.35 3.08
N PRO A 205 -22.62 5.47 4.05
CA PRO A 205 -23.57 4.39 3.84
C PRO A 205 -24.97 4.96 3.53
N PRO A 206 -25.83 4.20 2.83
CA PRO A 206 -27.19 4.62 2.49
C PRO A 206 -28.11 4.75 3.72
N PHE A 207 -27.71 4.18 4.86
CA PHE A 207 -28.44 4.22 6.12
C PHE A 207 -27.48 4.14 7.30
N CYS A 208 -27.96 4.56 8.47
CA CYS A 208 -27.30 4.34 9.76
C CYS A 208 -28.23 3.55 10.70
N PRO A 209 -27.69 2.81 11.68
CA PRO A 209 -26.26 2.62 11.95
C PRO A 209 -25.66 1.49 11.12
N ALA A 210 -24.68 1.82 10.25
CA ALA A 210 -24.03 0.87 9.37
C ALA A 210 -22.52 1.12 9.29
N ARG A 211 -21.75 0.04 9.25
CA ARG A 211 -20.29 0.10 9.19
C ARG A 211 -19.71 -0.93 8.24
N VAL A 212 -18.59 -0.62 7.61
CA VAL A 212 -17.81 -1.63 6.91
C VAL A 212 -17.06 -2.49 7.92
N CYS A 213 -17.22 -3.81 7.80
CA CYS A 213 -16.48 -4.77 8.62
C CYS A 213 -15.10 -5.02 8.01
N THR A 214 -14.11 -5.16 8.87
CA THR A 214 -12.71 -5.35 8.48
C THR A 214 -12.08 -6.57 9.15
N ASP A 215 -10.99 -7.06 8.55
CA ASP A 215 -10.12 -8.08 9.15
C ASP A 215 -8.72 -8.04 8.50
N ASP A 216 -7.85 -8.92 8.98
CA ASP A 216 -6.53 -9.14 8.39
C ASP A 216 -6.63 -10.01 7.12
N TYR A 217 -5.95 -9.58 6.07
CA TYR A 217 -5.77 -10.31 4.83
C TYR A 217 -4.31 -10.21 4.39
N ASN A 218 -3.73 -11.35 4.01
CA ASN A 218 -2.39 -11.38 3.43
C ASN A 218 -2.49 -11.11 1.94
N LEU A 219 -1.92 -9.99 1.50
CA LEU A 219 -1.70 -9.66 0.10
C LEU A 219 -0.53 -10.51 -0.40
N ASN A 220 -0.77 -11.80 -0.64
CA ASN A 220 0.17 -12.74 -1.26
C ASN A 220 0.02 -12.73 -2.79
#